data_AF-A0A497LGV0-F1
#
_entry.id   AF-A0A497LGV0-F1
#
_cell.length_a   1.000
_cell.length_b   1.000
_cell.length_c   1.000
_cell.angle_alpha   90.00
_cell.angle_beta   90.00
_cell.angle_gamma   90.00
#
_symmetry.space_group_name_H-M   'P 1'
#
loop_
_entity.id
_entity.type
_entity.pdbx_description
1 polymer ?
#
loop_
_entity_poly.entity_id
_entity_poly.type
_entity_poly.pdbx_seq_one_letter_code
_entity_poly.pdbx_strand_id
1 'polypeptide(L)'
;MQECSFFNLIEDGQWHRIDDLAEELNLPLKKVVQIITCLAKAKLIDYNEKTKEVKIQEWIKNLPALKCKNNSKRSIGTLILPRDGGSAEIQGITIHNNSNLDLELNFLIENGKIKEINIKNI
;
A
#
# COMPACT_ATOMS: atom_id res chain seq x y z
N MET A 1 9.92 13.57 -1.49
CA MET A 1 10.59 13.02 -0.29
C MET A 1 9.60 12.07 0.35
N GLN A 2 9.94 10.79 0.50
CA GLN A 2 9.15 9.91 1.37
C GLN A 2 9.39 10.37 2.80
N GLU A 3 8.32 10.73 3.51
CA GLU A 3 8.40 10.99 4.94
C GLU A 3 8.66 9.65 5.65
N CYS A 4 9.89 9.43 6.13
CA CYS A 4 10.22 8.26 6.94
C CYS A 4 9.53 8.39 8.30
N SER A 5 8.50 7.58 8.54
CA SER A 5 7.82 7.52 9.83
C SER A 5 8.58 6.60 10.80
N PHE A 6 8.49 6.84 12.11
CA PHE A 6 9.11 6.00 13.15
C PHE A 6 8.79 4.50 12.96
N PHE A 7 7.55 4.17 12.60
CA PHE A 7 7.16 2.77 12.41
C PHE A 7 7.80 2.12 11.18
N ASN A 8 8.09 2.89 10.12
CA ASN A 8 8.77 2.36 8.93
C ASN A 8 10.18 1.89 9.29
N LEU A 9 10.86 2.56 10.23
CA LEU A 9 12.23 2.23 10.61
C LEU A 9 12.32 0.94 11.44
N ILE A 10 11.22 0.53 12.10
CA ILE A 10 11.19 -0.64 12.97
C ILE A 10 10.23 -1.74 12.46
N GLU A 11 9.76 -1.62 11.21
CA GLU A 11 8.74 -2.52 10.65
C GLU A 11 9.25 -3.96 10.45
N ASP A 12 10.56 -4.10 10.24
CA ASP A 12 11.25 -5.39 10.18
C ASP A 12 11.10 -6.21 11.48
N GLY A 13 10.70 -5.54 12.56
CA GLY A 13 10.69 -5.98 13.96
C GLY A 13 11.92 -6.76 14.38
N GLN A 14 13.08 -6.25 14.00
CA GLN A 14 14.31 -6.45 14.72
C GLN A 14 14.41 -5.42 15.85
N TRP A 15 15.46 -5.56 16.66
CA TRP A 15 15.80 -4.57 17.68
C TRP A 15 16.61 -3.45 17.04
N HIS A 16 16.22 -2.21 17.31
CA HIS A 16 16.83 -0.99 16.79
C HIS A 16 17.31 -0.11 17.92
N ARG A 17 18.52 0.43 17.81
CA ARG A 17 19.04 1.36 18.82
C ARG A 17 18.37 2.72 18.68
N ILE A 18 18.07 3.33 19.82
CA ILE A 18 17.36 4.63 19.84
C ILE A 18 18.21 5.76 19.25
N ASP A 19 19.54 5.67 19.38
CA ASP A 19 20.47 6.66 18.83
C ASP A 19 20.37 6.68 17.29
N ASP A 20 20.40 5.51 16.65
CA ASP A 20 20.28 5.36 15.19
C ASP A 20 18.92 5.89 14.69
N LEU A 21 17.83 5.55 15.41
CA LEU A 21 16.49 6.06 15.09
C LEU A 21 16.39 7.59 15.21
N ALA A 22 17.13 8.21 16.14
CA ALA A 22 17.14 9.66 16.29
C ALA A 22 17.85 10.35 15.12
N GLU A 23 18.94 9.76 14.63
CA GLU A 23 19.64 10.22 13.44
C GLU A 23 18.76 10.10 12.19
N GLU A 24 18.16 8.93 11.95
CA GLU A 24 17.33 8.69 10.76
C GLU A 24 16.06 9.55 10.72
N LEU A 25 15.44 9.81 11.87
CA LEU A 25 14.27 10.68 11.97
C LEU A 25 14.64 12.17 11.99
N ASN A 26 15.93 12.50 12.07
CA ASN A 26 16.43 13.86 12.26
C ASN A 26 15.74 14.55 13.46
N LEU A 27 15.60 13.83 14.57
CA LEU A 27 14.95 14.30 15.80
C LEU A 27 15.92 14.28 16.98
N PRO A 28 15.82 15.23 17.91
CA PRO A 28 16.57 15.15 19.16
C PRO A 28 16.28 13.85 19.91
N LEU A 29 17.31 13.18 20.41
CA LEU A 29 17.21 11.92 21.16
C LEU A 29 16.12 11.97 22.25
N LYS A 30 16.04 13.09 22.99
CA LYS A 30 15.02 13.31 24.02
C LYS A 30 13.59 13.19 23.49
N LYS A 31 13.31 13.70 22.28
CA LYS A 31 11.99 13.58 21.64
C LYS A 31 11.70 12.13 21.26
N VAL A 32 12.68 11.42 20.71
CA VAL A 32 12.53 10.02 20.34
C VAL A 32 12.25 9.15 21.56
N VAL A 33 12.97 9.38 22.67
CA VAL A 33 12.70 8.70 23.95
C VAL A 33 11.29 8.97 24.47
N GLN A 34 10.78 10.21 24.36
CA GLN A 34 9.40 10.52 24.74
C GLN A 34 8.39 9.75 23.89
N ILE A 35 8.59 9.69 22.57
CA ILE A 35 7.75 8.93 21.64
C ILE A 35 7.77 7.45 22.04
N ILE A 36 8.95 6.85 22.19
CA ILE A 36 9.14 5.45 22.58
C ILE A 36 8.43 5.15 23.90
N THR A 37 8.59 6.01 24.89
CA THR A 37 7.96 5.82 26.21
C THR A 37 6.43 5.80 26.07
N CYS A 38 5.86 6.70 25.27
CA CYS A 38 4.41 6.72 24.99
C CYS A 38 3.95 5.45 24.26
N LEU A 39 4.69 5.02 23.23
CA LEU A 39 4.35 3.83 22.43
C LEU A 39 4.49 2.53 23.24
N ALA A 40 5.52 2.43 24.08
CA ALA A 40 5.72 1.28 24.97
C ALA A 40 4.61 1.18 26.03
N LYS A 41 4.18 2.32 26.62
CA LYS A 41 3.02 2.37 27.52
C LYS A 41 1.73 1.92 26.84
N ALA A 42 1.55 2.26 25.57
CA ALA A 42 0.44 1.80 24.75
C ALA A 42 0.60 0.34 24.26
N LYS A 43 1.67 -0.35 24.65
CA LYS A 43 2.02 -1.71 24.23
C LYS A 43 2.10 -1.87 22.71
N LEU A 44 2.54 -0.82 22.01
CA LEU A 44 2.74 -0.85 20.56
C LEU A 44 4.16 -1.31 20.19
N ILE A 45 5.12 -1.07 21.06
CA ILE A 45 6.51 -1.49 20.91
C ILE A 45 7.01 -2.14 22.20
N ASP A 46 8.02 -2.98 22.08
CA ASP A 46 8.90 -3.38 23.18
C ASP A 46 10.02 -2.35 23.29
N TYR A 47 10.34 -1.95 24.53
CA TYR A 47 11.46 -1.06 24.82
C TYR A 47 12.34 -1.71 25.89
N ASN A 48 13.61 -1.94 25.55
CA ASN A 48 14.62 -2.41 26.47
C ASN A 48 15.44 -1.22 26.99
N GLU A 49 15.13 -0.76 28.20
CA GLU A 49 15.82 0.37 28.84
C GLU A 49 17.32 0.11 29.08
N LYS A 50 17.71 -1.16 29.28
CA LYS A 50 19.12 -1.50 29.58
C LYS A 50 19.99 -1.39 28.34
N THR A 51 19.52 -1.88 27.20
CA THR A 51 20.27 -1.85 25.94
C THR A 51 19.96 -0.61 25.09
N LYS A 52 18.94 0.17 25.48
CA LYS A 52 18.41 1.31 24.71
C LYS A 52 17.99 0.91 23.30
N GLU A 53 17.25 -0.19 23.22
CA GLU A 53 16.76 -0.74 21.97
C GLU A 53 15.24 -0.86 21.98
N VAL A 54 14.64 -0.73 20.81
CA VAL A 54 13.19 -0.87 20.61
C VAL A 54 12.89 -1.83 19.47
N LYS A 55 11.73 -2.48 19.56
CA LYS A 55 11.21 -3.37 18.53
C LYS A 55 9.69 -3.26 18.47
N ILE A 56 9.09 -3.40 17.29
CA ILE A 56 7.63 -3.46 17.16
C ILE A 56 7.07 -4.73 17.81
N GLN A 57 5.94 -4.60 18.51
CA GLN A 57 5.29 -5.75 19.16
C GLN A 57 4.78 -6.76 18.13
N GLU A 58 4.88 -8.05 18.47
CA GLU A 58 4.52 -9.14 17.55
C GLU A 58 3.04 -9.11 17.16
N TRP A 59 2.15 -8.73 18.06
CA TRP A 59 0.71 -8.63 17.76
C TRP A 59 0.40 -7.53 16.73
N ILE A 60 1.23 -6.47 16.68
CA ILE A 60 1.09 -5.40 15.69
C ILE A 60 1.50 -5.88 14.30
N LYS A 61 2.59 -6.65 14.18
CA LYS A 61 2.98 -7.26 12.90
C LYS A 61 1.90 -8.12 12.27
N ASN A 62 1.08 -8.72 13.12
CA ASN A 62 -0.01 -9.60 12.71
C ASN A 62 -1.30 -8.84 12.37
N LEU A 63 -1.34 -7.51 12.51
CA LEU A 63 -2.49 -6.71 12.11
C LEU A 63 -2.65 -6.73 10.58
N PRO A 64 -3.80 -7.17 10.06
CA PRO A 64 -4.08 -7.18 8.61
C PRO A 64 -3.96 -5.79 7.96
N ALA A 65 -4.14 -4.72 8.75
CA ALA A 65 -4.09 -3.33 8.30
C ALA A 65 -2.65 -2.82 8.03
N LEU A 66 -1.62 -3.40 8.66
CA LEU A 66 -0.21 -3.05 8.42
C LEU A 66 0.41 -3.83 7.28
N LYS A 67 -0.25 -4.90 6.81
CA LYS A 67 -0.11 -5.34 5.42
C LYS A 67 -0.77 -4.28 4.54
N CYS A 68 -0.20 -3.07 4.51
CA CYS A 68 -0.42 -2.15 3.42
C CYS A 68 -0.21 -2.99 2.17
N LYS A 69 -1.30 -3.24 1.43
CA LYS A 69 -1.23 -3.92 0.14
C LYS A 69 -0.17 -3.17 -0.63
N ASN A 70 1.01 -3.79 -0.79
CA ASN A 70 2.10 -3.31 -1.63
C ASN A 70 1.46 -2.64 -2.84
N ASN A 71 1.67 -1.32 -2.99
CA ASN A 71 1.20 -0.47 -4.08
C ASN A 71 0.49 -1.30 -5.14
N SER A 72 -0.82 -1.51 -4.96
CA SER A 72 -1.57 -2.38 -5.85
C SER A 72 -1.35 -1.83 -7.25
N LYS A 73 -0.62 -2.55 -8.10
CA LYS A 73 -0.30 -2.07 -9.46
C LYS A 73 -1.63 -1.80 -10.14
N ARG A 74 -1.96 -0.51 -10.21
CA ARG A 74 -3.21 -0.02 -10.77
C ARG A 74 -2.90 0.26 -12.23
N SER A 75 -3.57 -0.47 -13.10
CA SER A 75 -3.50 -0.23 -14.55
C SER A 75 -4.86 0.24 -15.00
N ILE A 76 -4.87 1.34 -15.75
CA ILE A 76 -6.05 1.87 -16.40
C ILE A 76 -5.78 1.78 -17.90
N GLY A 77 -6.77 1.32 -18.65
CA GLY A 77 -6.67 1.27 -20.09
C GLY A 77 -8.00 1.63 -20.73
N THR A 78 -7.90 2.08 -21.97
CA THR A 78 -9.04 2.39 -22.83
C THR A 78 -8.91 1.54 -24.09
N LEU A 79 -10.00 0.91 -24.49
CA LEU A 79 -10.09 0.15 -25.72
C LEU A 79 -11.27 0.66 -26.53
N ILE A 80 -11.05 0.88 -27.82
CA ILE A 80 -12.12 1.23 -28.76
C ILE A 80 -12.56 -0.04 -29.47
N LEU A 81 -13.82 -0.41 -29.30
CA LEU A 81 -14.47 -1.48 -30.06
C LEU A 81 -15.22 -0.88 -31.25
N PRO A 82 -14.80 -1.19 -32.49
CA PRO A 82 -15.52 -0.77 -33.68
C PRO A 82 -16.95 -1.29 -33.68
N ARG A 83 -17.86 -0.48 -34.24
CA ARG A 83 -19.23 -0.89 -34.58
C ARG A 83 -19.26 -2.11 -35.50
N ASP A 84 -20.41 -2.75 -35.57
CA ASP A 84 -20.70 -3.84 -36.52
C ASP A 84 -19.75 -5.05 -36.39
N GLY A 85 -19.49 -5.49 -35.15
CA GLY A 85 -18.85 -6.78 -34.87
C GLY A 85 -17.45 -6.71 -34.25
N GLY A 86 -17.00 -5.54 -33.80
CA GLY A 86 -15.76 -5.44 -33.01
C GLY A 86 -15.84 -6.27 -31.72
N SER A 87 -14.76 -6.97 -31.38
CA SER A 87 -14.71 -7.78 -30.15
C SER A 87 -13.38 -7.68 -29.43
N ALA A 88 -13.39 -7.87 -28.12
CA ALA A 88 -12.19 -7.93 -27.31
C ALA A 88 -12.31 -8.92 -26.16
N GLU A 89 -11.19 -9.53 -25.81
CA GLU A 89 -11.08 -10.43 -24.68
C GLU A 89 -10.16 -9.82 -23.61
N ILE A 90 -10.66 -9.69 -22.40
CA ILE A 90 -9.92 -9.17 -21.25
C ILE A 90 -10.06 -10.17 -20.10
N GLN A 91 -8.97 -10.84 -19.74
CA GLN A 91 -8.92 -11.83 -18.65
C GLN A 91 -9.97 -12.96 -18.78
N GLY A 92 -10.20 -13.45 -20.00
CA GLY A 92 -11.19 -14.50 -20.27
C GLY A 92 -12.64 -14.00 -20.36
N ILE A 93 -12.86 -12.68 -20.25
CA ILE A 93 -14.17 -12.05 -20.52
C ILE A 93 -14.14 -11.51 -21.95
N THR A 94 -15.00 -12.06 -22.81
CA THR A 94 -15.17 -11.59 -24.18
C THR A 94 -16.33 -10.62 -24.29
N ILE A 95 -16.08 -9.47 -24.91
CA ILE A 95 -17.05 -8.39 -25.13
C ILE A 95 -17.20 -8.20 -26.64
N HIS A 96 -18.46 -8.18 -27.11
CA HIS A 96 -18.79 -7.98 -28.51
C HIS A 96 -19.62 -6.71 -28.68
N ASN A 97 -19.22 -5.85 -29.62
CA ASN A 97 -19.99 -4.69 -30.04
C ASN A 97 -20.90 -5.07 -31.21
N ASN A 98 -22.16 -5.37 -30.88
CA ASN A 98 -23.21 -5.62 -31.86
C ASN A 98 -24.07 -4.37 -32.14
N SER A 99 -23.59 -3.19 -31.73
CA SER A 99 -24.26 -1.93 -31.99
C SER A 99 -23.73 -1.27 -33.27
N ASN A 100 -24.47 -0.27 -33.74
CA ASN A 100 -24.10 0.57 -34.88
C ASN A 100 -23.23 1.78 -34.48
N LEU A 101 -22.76 1.81 -33.22
CA LEU A 101 -21.90 2.86 -32.67
C LEU A 101 -20.57 2.26 -32.24
N ASP A 102 -19.52 3.06 -32.27
CA ASP A 102 -18.25 2.64 -31.72
C ASP A 102 -18.38 2.70 -30.18
N LEU A 103 -17.77 1.73 -29.49
CA LEU A 103 -17.80 1.66 -28.03
C LEU A 103 -16.43 1.94 -27.45
N GLU A 104 -16.38 2.81 -26.45
CA GLU A 104 -15.20 3.04 -25.62
C GLU A 104 -15.33 2.23 -24.33
N LEU A 105 -14.39 1.31 -24.12
CA LEU A 105 -14.24 0.52 -22.92
C LEU A 105 -13.11 1.06 -22.07
N ASN A 106 -13.45 1.60 -20.91
CA ASN A 106 -12.49 1.99 -19.89
C ASN A 106 -12.44 0.91 -18.82
N PHE A 107 -11.27 0.35 -18.55
CA PHE A 107 -11.13 -0.71 -17.56
C PHE A 107 -10.10 -0.37 -16.49
N LEU A 108 -10.39 -0.84 -15.28
CA LEU A 108 -9.53 -0.74 -14.11
C LEU A 108 -9.07 -2.13 -13.70
N ILE A 109 -7.76 -2.34 -13.68
CA ILE A 109 -7.15 -3.56 -13.15
C ILE A 109 -6.39 -3.22 -11.86
N GLU A 110 -6.71 -3.96 -10.81
CA GLU A 110 -5.99 -3.90 -9.54
C GLU A 110 -5.47 -5.29 -9.18
N ASN A 111 -4.18 -5.37 -8.85
CA ASN A 111 -3.53 -6.63 -8.47
C ASN A 111 -3.72 -7.73 -9.54
N GLY A 112 -3.66 -7.34 -10.81
CA GLY A 112 -3.80 -8.26 -11.94
C GLY A 112 -5.23 -8.76 -12.18
N LYS A 113 -6.26 -8.23 -11.48
CA LYS A 113 -7.67 -8.59 -11.70
C LYS A 113 -8.49 -7.37 -12.13
N ILE A 114 -9.39 -7.56 -13.11
CA ILE A 114 -10.38 -6.54 -13.47
C ILE A 114 -11.24 -6.22 -12.26
N LYS A 115 -11.40 -4.93 -11.98
CA LYS A 115 -12.27 -4.39 -10.94
C LYS A 115 -13.47 -3.69 -11.50
N GLU A 116 -13.27 -2.97 -12.60
CA GLU A 116 -14.31 -2.16 -13.21
C GLU A 116 -14.13 -2.16 -14.72
N ILE A 117 -15.26 -2.16 -15.43
CA ILE A 117 -15.36 -1.90 -16.86
C ILE A 117 -16.50 -0.89 -17.02
N ASN A 118 -16.19 0.25 -17.62
CA ASN A 118 -17.14 1.28 -17.99
C ASN A 118 -17.25 1.33 -19.51
N ILE A 119 -18.49 1.35 -20.02
CA ILE A 119 -18.79 1.31 -21.45
C ILE A 119 -19.46 2.62 -21.82
N LYS A 120 -18.95 3.30 -22.84
CA LYS A 120 -19.53 4.53 -23.40
C LYS A 120 -19.69 4.40 -24.90
N ASN A 121 -20.69 5.08 -25.44
CA ASN A 121 -20.85 5.24 -26.88
C ASN A 121 -20.04 6.46 -27.32
N ILE A 122 -19.42 6.37 -28.49
CA ILE A 122 -18.65 7.46 -29.14
C ILE A 122 -19.00 7.56 -30.62
#